data_AF-A0A0D1XTE4-F1
#
_entry.id   AF-A0A0D1XTE4-F1
#
_cell.length_a   1.000
_cell.length_b   1.000
_cell.length_c   1.000
_cell.angle_alpha   90.00
_cell.angle_beta   90.00
_cell.angle_gamma   90.00
#
_symmetry.space_group_name_H-M   'P 1'
#
loop_
_entity.id
_entity.type
_entity.pdbx_description
1 polymer ?
#
loop_
_entity_poly.entity_id
_entity_poly.type
_entity_poly.pdbx_seq_one_letter_code
_entity_poly.pdbx_strand_id
1 'polypeptide(L)'
;MQLITSLAVLASAFTSVNALGSAIINNNCAFPVYMWAVDAERNPSQPTVIAAGGSYSEQYHVLSSGGVSLKLSTSTSSEYITQFEYTVQSFASQPFVWYDGSDVNCSGSNCPFYNYGINLKTTNPSCPTRDCPVGQPCTGFYLYYNDDVNSLSCDDSADTIMTLCSVNTGASNAASSPQQKAAAAATTTSKAPIINEAVMTTFTTAYVAPTKRAVEPVHHGHMHFHQRAAQE
;
A
#
# COMPACT_ATOMS: atom_id res chain seq x y z
N MET A 1 -48.62 38.99 34.46
CA MET A 1 -47.35 38.34 34.87
C MET A 1 -47.04 37.31 33.78
N GLN A 2 -46.20 37.67 32.79
CA GLN A 2 -45.86 36.80 31.65
C GLN A 2 -44.59 36.03 31.99
N LEU A 3 -44.69 34.69 32.03
CA LEU A 3 -43.56 33.77 32.12
C LEU A 3 -42.92 33.66 30.72
N ILE A 4 -41.67 34.09 30.59
CA ILE A 4 -40.87 33.87 29.39
C ILE A 4 -40.04 32.61 29.64
N THR A 5 -40.49 31.48 29.09
CA THR A 5 -39.71 30.24 29.04
C THR A 5 -38.73 30.32 27.87
N SER A 6 -37.45 30.54 28.18
CA SER A 6 -36.36 30.50 27.21
C SER A 6 -36.00 29.04 26.90
N LEU A 7 -36.26 28.58 25.67
CA LEU A 7 -35.70 27.34 25.13
C LEU A 7 -34.26 27.63 24.65
N ALA A 8 -33.27 27.10 25.36
CA ALA A 8 -31.90 27.04 24.87
C ALA A 8 -31.78 25.89 23.86
N VAL A 9 -31.60 26.22 22.58
CA VAL A 9 -31.28 25.24 21.53
C VAL A 9 -29.78 25.00 21.58
N LEU A 10 -29.35 23.82 22.07
CA LEU A 10 -27.98 23.34 21.90
C LEU A 10 -27.82 22.87 20.45
N ALA A 11 -27.16 23.66 19.61
CA ALA A 11 -26.67 23.20 18.31
C ALA A 11 -25.40 22.38 18.53
N SER A 12 -25.50 21.06 18.41
CA SER A 12 -24.35 20.15 18.39
C SER A 12 -23.61 20.31 17.06
N ALA A 13 -22.45 20.96 17.07
CA ALA A 13 -21.56 20.95 15.91
C ALA A 13 -20.92 19.57 15.78
N PHE A 14 -21.47 18.72 14.91
CA PHE A 14 -20.82 17.49 14.50
C PHE A 14 -19.69 17.86 13.54
N THR A 15 -18.45 17.82 14.01
CA THR A 15 -17.30 17.81 13.11
C THR A 15 -17.31 16.47 12.38
N SER A 16 -17.72 16.47 11.11
CA SER A 16 -17.54 15.31 10.22
C SER A 16 -16.04 15.09 10.04
N VAL A 17 -15.47 14.18 10.82
CA VAL A 17 -14.15 13.62 10.52
C VAL A 17 -14.36 12.77 9.27
N ASN A 18 -13.93 13.25 8.11
CA ASN A 18 -13.88 12.41 6.92
C ASN A 18 -12.89 11.28 7.22
N ALA A 19 -13.38 10.06 7.31
CA ALA A 19 -12.54 8.90 7.49
C ALA A 19 -11.80 8.64 6.18
N LEU A 20 -10.48 8.78 6.18
CA LEU A 20 -9.64 8.37 5.07
C LEU A 20 -9.85 6.88 4.81
N GLY A 21 -9.90 6.52 3.52
CA GLY A 21 -9.87 5.15 3.05
C GLY A 21 -8.51 4.49 3.31
N SER A 22 -8.36 3.27 2.79
CA SER A 22 -7.19 2.42 3.02
C SER A 22 -6.55 1.95 1.73
N ALA A 23 -5.23 1.76 1.77
CA ALA A 23 -4.51 0.96 0.80
C ALA A 23 -4.54 -0.51 1.24
N ILE A 24 -5.07 -1.37 0.39
CA ILE A 24 -5.31 -2.80 0.69
C ILE A 24 -4.60 -3.66 -0.35
N ILE A 25 -3.88 -4.68 0.11
CA ILE A 25 -3.30 -5.72 -0.74
C ILE A 25 -3.95 -7.05 -0.37
N ASN A 26 -4.61 -7.68 -1.34
CA ASN A 26 -5.14 -9.03 -1.23
C ASN A 26 -4.18 -10.00 -1.90
N ASN A 27 -3.58 -10.90 -1.12
CA ASN A 27 -2.71 -11.94 -1.64
C ASN A 27 -3.54 -13.20 -1.97
N ASN A 28 -4.08 -13.30 -3.18
CA ASN A 28 -4.77 -14.52 -3.62
C ASN A 28 -3.80 -15.61 -4.09
N CYS A 29 -2.49 -15.37 -4.00
CA CYS A 29 -1.47 -16.34 -4.39
C CYS A 29 -1.43 -17.55 -3.44
N ALA A 30 -0.96 -18.69 -3.94
CA ALA A 30 -0.74 -19.90 -3.14
C ALA A 30 0.57 -19.84 -2.32
N PHE A 31 1.24 -18.68 -2.29
CA PHE A 31 2.52 -18.44 -1.63
C PHE A 31 2.52 -17.09 -0.89
N PRO A 32 3.40 -16.91 0.11
CA PRO A 32 3.51 -15.63 0.81
C PRO A 32 4.09 -14.54 -0.10
N VAL A 33 3.67 -13.29 0.16
CA VAL A 33 4.21 -12.07 -0.48
C VAL A 33 4.94 -11.25 0.57
N TYR A 34 6.08 -10.70 0.17
CA TYR A 34 6.93 -9.87 1.03
C TYR A 34 6.72 -8.40 0.65
N MET A 35 6.32 -7.60 1.63
CA MET A 35 5.94 -6.19 1.42
C MET A 35 6.81 -5.24 2.24
N TRP A 36 7.33 -4.20 1.62
CA TRP A 36 7.98 -3.08 2.29
C TRP A 36 7.16 -1.81 2.07
N ALA A 37 6.70 -1.19 3.16
CA ALA A 37 6.04 0.11 3.10
C ALA A 37 7.13 1.19 3.15
N VAL A 38 7.35 1.86 2.02
CA VAL A 38 8.37 2.89 1.87
C VAL A 38 7.71 4.24 1.62
N ASP A 39 8.08 5.22 2.42
CA ASP A 39 7.68 6.61 2.26
C ASP A 39 8.71 7.55 2.91
N ALA A 40 8.38 8.84 3.07
CA ALA A 40 9.27 9.82 3.66
C ALA A 40 9.61 9.56 5.15
N GLU A 41 8.83 8.72 5.83
CA GLU A 41 8.92 8.43 7.27
C GLU A 41 9.29 6.96 7.55
N ARG A 42 9.00 6.04 6.61
CA ARG A 42 9.19 4.59 6.72
C ARG A 42 10.12 4.08 5.62
N ASN A 43 11.15 3.32 6.02
CA ASN A 43 11.99 2.54 5.12
C ASN A 43 12.51 1.28 5.84
N PRO A 44 11.64 0.29 6.11
CA PRO A 44 12.01 -0.87 6.91
C PRO A 44 13.03 -1.75 6.17
N SER A 45 13.99 -2.32 6.90
CA SER A 45 14.95 -3.28 6.33
C SER A 45 14.37 -4.70 6.20
N GLN A 46 13.25 -4.99 6.86
CA GLN A 46 12.59 -6.30 6.85
C GLN A 46 11.17 -6.16 6.29
N PRO A 47 10.71 -7.12 5.47
CA PRO A 47 9.37 -7.08 4.93
C PRO A 47 8.31 -7.45 5.97
N THR A 48 7.12 -6.89 5.80
CA THR A 48 5.89 -7.51 6.31
C THR A 48 5.53 -8.69 5.40
N VAL A 49 5.31 -9.86 5.99
CA VAL A 49 4.93 -11.07 5.24
C VAL A 49 3.40 -11.17 5.17
N ILE A 50 2.85 -11.11 3.97
CA ILE A 50 1.44 -11.36 3.69
C ILE A 50 1.30 -12.85 3.35
N ALA A 51 0.72 -13.63 4.27
CA ALA A 51 0.52 -15.06 4.05
C ALA A 51 -0.30 -15.36 2.79
N ALA A 52 -0.16 -16.57 2.24
CA ALA A 52 -1.00 -17.05 1.15
C ALA A 52 -2.50 -16.96 1.52
N GLY A 53 -3.31 -16.38 0.64
CA GLY A 53 -4.74 -16.09 0.91
C GLY A 53 -4.99 -14.97 1.93
N GLY A 54 -3.94 -14.33 2.45
CA GLY A 54 -4.02 -13.25 3.42
C GLY A 54 -4.17 -11.87 2.79
N SER A 55 -4.22 -10.84 3.65
CA SER A 55 -4.30 -9.44 3.23
C SER A 55 -3.43 -8.53 4.09
N TYR A 56 -2.95 -7.45 3.50
CA TYR A 56 -2.41 -6.29 4.21
C TYR A 56 -3.36 -5.11 4.02
N SER A 57 -3.45 -4.25 5.03
CA SER A 57 -4.19 -3.00 4.93
C SER A 57 -3.54 -1.94 5.82
N GLU A 58 -3.42 -0.73 5.30
CA GLU A 58 -3.16 0.48 6.07
C GLU A 58 -4.15 1.56 5.68
N GLN A 59 -4.65 2.33 6.64
CA GLN A 59 -5.32 3.59 6.33
C GLN A 59 -4.34 4.48 5.57
N TYR A 60 -4.80 5.30 4.62
CA TYR A 60 -3.91 6.17 3.86
C TYR A 60 -3.08 7.06 4.79
N HIS A 61 -1.76 7.05 4.60
CA HIS A 61 -0.85 7.96 5.27
C HIS A 61 -0.81 9.30 4.54
N VAL A 62 -1.09 10.38 5.27
CA VAL A 62 -1.00 11.76 4.78
C VAL A 62 0.39 12.30 5.12
N LEU A 63 1.22 12.49 4.10
CA LEU A 63 2.61 12.92 4.25
C LEU A 63 2.77 14.38 3.84
N SER A 64 3.71 15.10 4.46
CA SER A 64 4.00 16.50 4.09
C SER A 64 4.62 16.64 2.69
N SER A 65 5.18 15.55 2.17
CA SER A 65 5.76 15.47 0.83
C SER A 65 5.81 14.02 0.37
N GLY A 66 5.53 13.79 -0.91
CA GLY A 66 5.53 12.45 -1.46
C GLY A 66 4.29 11.70 -1.03
N GLY A 67 4.43 10.41 -0.83
CA GLY A 67 3.39 9.40 -0.83
C GLY A 67 4.03 8.07 -0.47
N VAL A 68 3.24 7.01 -0.53
CA VAL A 68 3.65 5.69 -0.07
C VAL A 68 3.81 4.77 -1.26
N SER A 69 4.89 3.99 -1.24
CA SER A 69 5.15 2.88 -2.15
C SER A 69 5.16 1.59 -1.35
N LEU A 70 4.13 0.76 -1.52
CA LEU A 70 4.06 -0.60 -0.99
C LEU A 70 4.75 -1.53 -2.00
N LYS A 71 6.02 -1.81 -1.75
CA LYS A 71 6.90 -2.62 -2.63
C LYS A 71 6.68 -4.10 -2.36
N LEU A 72 6.39 -4.89 -3.39
CA LEU A 72 5.94 -6.28 -3.29
C LEU A 72 6.88 -7.22 -4.04
N SER A 73 7.26 -8.32 -3.39
CA SER A 73 8.10 -9.39 -3.95
C SER A 73 7.53 -10.76 -3.63
N THR A 74 7.83 -11.75 -4.48
CA THR A 74 7.58 -13.17 -4.20
C THR A 74 8.75 -13.85 -3.48
N SER A 75 9.81 -13.10 -3.18
CA SER A 75 10.98 -13.56 -2.44
C SER A 75 11.32 -12.64 -1.27
N THR A 76 12.20 -13.08 -0.39
CA THR A 76 12.75 -12.26 0.71
C THR A 76 13.65 -11.11 0.23
N SER A 77 13.95 -11.04 -1.07
CA SER A 77 14.74 -9.98 -1.70
C SER A 77 13.83 -8.89 -2.29
N SER A 78 14.29 -7.65 -2.20
CA SER A 78 13.67 -6.47 -2.84
C SER A 78 14.33 -6.11 -4.19
N GLU A 79 15.09 -7.03 -4.79
CA GLU A 79 15.77 -6.81 -6.09
C GLU A 79 14.76 -6.58 -7.23
N TYR A 80 13.74 -7.43 -7.32
CA TYR A 80 12.64 -7.29 -8.27
C TYR A 80 11.33 -7.10 -7.53
N ILE A 81 10.67 -5.98 -7.79
CA ILE A 81 9.44 -5.59 -7.10
C ILE A 81 8.39 -5.08 -8.08
N THR A 82 7.14 -5.37 -7.75
CA THR A 82 5.98 -4.61 -8.21
C THR A 82 5.58 -3.67 -7.07
N GLN A 83 5.13 -2.47 -7.37
CA GLN A 83 4.79 -1.46 -6.37
C GLN A 83 3.31 -1.10 -6.48
N PHE A 84 2.66 -0.96 -5.33
CA PHE A 84 1.38 -0.26 -5.21
C PHE A 84 1.66 1.09 -4.58
N GLU A 85 1.45 2.16 -5.34
CA GLU A 85 1.78 3.51 -4.90
C GLU A 85 0.49 4.30 -4.65
N TYR A 86 0.49 5.16 -3.62
CA TYR A 86 -0.59 6.10 -3.37
C TYR A 86 -0.10 7.42 -2.78
N THR A 87 -0.83 8.50 -3.05
CA THR A 87 -0.58 9.83 -2.48
C THR A 87 -1.88 10.54 -2.18
N VAL A 88 -2.11 10.88 -0.91
CA VAL A 88 -3.23 11.74 -0.53
C VAL A 88 -2.86 13.20 -0.77
N GLN A 89 -3.70 13.92 -1.50
CA GLN A 89 -3.54 15.36 -1.74
C GLN A 89 -4.85 16.09 -1.49
N SER A 90 -4.80 17.42 -1.56
CA SER A 90 -6.00 18.24 -1.54
C SER A 90 -5.84 19.42 -2.49
N PHE A 91 -6.87 19.69 -3.28
CA PHE A 91 -6.95 20.86 -4.15
C PHE A 91 -8.22 21.64 -3.82
N ALA A 92 -8.09 22.94 -3.58
CA ALA A 92 -9.22 23.79 -3.18
C ALA A 92 -10.06 23.22 -2.00
N SER A 93 -9.39 22.62 -1.02
CA SER A 93 -10.00 21.95 0.15
C SER A 93 -10.82 20.70 -0.17
N GLN A 94 -10.70 20.15 -1.38
CA GLN A 94 -11.25 18.85 -1.74
C GLN A 94 -10.10 17.83 -1.70
N PRO A 95 -10.12 16.88 -0.75
CA PRO A 95 -9.09 15.86 -0.69
C PRO A 95 -9.36 14.74 -1.71
N PHE A 96 -8.31 14.09 -2.15
CA PHE A 96 -8.36 13.00 -3.11
C PHE A 96 -7.08 12.16 -3.01
N VAL A 97 -7.13 10.94 -3.53
CA VAL A 97 -5.98 10.03 -3.56
C VAL A 97 -5.56 9.79 -5.00
N TRP A 98 -4.27 9.96 -5.28
CA TRP A 98 -3.61 9.36 -6.44
C TRP A 98 -3.23 7.93 -6.10
N TYR A 99 -3.37 7.02 -7.05
CA TYR A 99 -2.90 5.64 -6.91
C TYR A 99 -2.48 5.08 -8.26
N ASP A 100 -1.53 4.15 -8.21
CA ASP A 100 -1.02 3.47 -9.39
C ASP A 100 -0.33 2.15 -9.01
N GLY A 101 0.06 1.41 -10.04
CA GLY A 101 1.00 0.33 -9.90
C GLY A 101 2.24 0.57 -10.76
N SER A 102 3.36 0.02 -10.31
CA SER A 102 4.65 0.23 -10.97
C SER A 102 5.50 -1.04 -10.99
N ASP A 103 5.99 -1.39 -12.17
CA ASP A 103 6.93 -2.48 -12.46
C ASP A 103 8.31 -1.94 -12.91
N VAL A 104 8.61 -0.65 -12.67
CA VAL A 104 9.86 0.01 -13.09
C VAL A 104 11.15 -0.62 -12.51
N ASN A 105 11.02 -1.40 -11.43
CA ASN A 105 12.13 -2.11 -10.79
C ASN A 105 12.22 -3.59 -11.21
N CYS A 106 11.49 -3.98 -12.25
CA CYS A 106 11.58 -5.30 -12.84
C CYS A 106 11.36 -5.20 -14.36
N SER A 107 11.44 -6.32 -15.06
CA SER A 107 11.10 -6.36 -16.49
C SER A 107 10.67 -7.74 -16.91
N GLY A 108 9.59 -7.81 -17.70
CA GLY A 108 9.06 -9.06 -18.23
C GLY A 108 8.85 -10.10 -17.14
N SER A 109 9.31 -11.33 -17.38
CA SER A 109 9.16 -12.46 -16.47
C SER A 109 9.87 -12.32 -15.12
N ASN A 110 10.73 -11.32 -14.94
CA ASN A 110 11.36 -11.04 -13.64
C ASN A 110 10.43 -10.25 -12.71
N CYS A 111 9.34 -9.68 -13.22
CA CYS A 111 8.35 -9.04 -12.36
C CYS A 111 7.61 -10.08 -11.50
N PRO A 112 7.49 -9.85 -10.17
CA PRO A 112 6.99 -10.86 -9.22
C PRO A 112 5.66 -11.50 -9.61
N PHE A 113 4.77 -10.72 -10.25
CA PHE A 113 3.42 -11.15 -10.59
C PHE A 113 3.15 -11.33 -12.08
N TYR A 114 4.20 -11.31 -12.92
CA TYR A 114 4.08 -11.43 -14.39
C TYR A 114 3.24 -12.66 -14.81
N ASN A 115 3.45 -13.80 -14.13
CA ASN A 115 2.76 -15.06 -14.44
C ASN A 115 1.43 -15.25 -13.70
N TYR A 116 0.98 -14.27 -12.91
CA TYR A 116 -0.18 -14.43 -12.02
C TYR A 116 -1.29 -13.38 -12.20
N GLY A 117 -0.95 -12.23 -12.80
CA GLY A 117 -1.87 -11.13 -13.02
C GLY A 117 -2.18 -10.34 -11.75
N ILE A 118 -2.62 -9.10 -11.94
CA ILE A 118 -2.96 -8.15 -10.89
C ILE A 118 -4.25 -7.41 -11.28
N ASN A 119 -5.10 -7.10 -10.30
CA ASN A 119 -6.19 -6.13 -10.46
C ASN A 119 -6.00 -5.00 -9.43
N LEU A 120 -6.10 -3.75 -9.86
CA LEU A 120 -6.08 -2.56 -9.01
C LEU A 120 -7.40 -1.81 -9.21
N LYS A 121 -8.15 -1.63 -8.12
CA LYS A 121 -9.47 -0.99 -8.14
C LYS A 121 -9.70 -0.20 -6.88
N THR A 122 -10.83 0.50 -6.80
CA THR A 122 -11.28 1.13 -5.56
C THR A 122 -12.64 0.59 -5.12
N THR A 123 -13.04 0.85 -3.87
CA THR A 123 -14.40 0.57 -3.39
C THR A 123 -15.45 1.49 -4.00
N ASN A 124 -15.05 2.62 -4.60
CA ASN A 124 -15.91 3.46 -5.41
C ASN A 124 -15.89 2.99 -6.87
N PRO A 125 -16.95 2.37 -7.40
CA PRO A 125 -16.96 1.79 -8.75
C PRO A 125 -16.91 2.86 -9.86
N SER A 126 -17.08 4.14 -9.54
CA SER A 126 -16.93 5.23 -10.50
C SER A 126 -15.47 5.61 -10.74
N CYS A 127 -14.54 5.18 -9.87
CA CYS A 127 -13.12 5.46 -10.04
C CYS A 127 -12.48 4.47 -11.03
N PRO A 128 -11.43 4.90 -11.77
CA PRO A 128 -10.75 4.04 -12.73
C PRO A 128 -10.16 2.77 -12.12
N THR A 129 -9.81 1.81 -12.97
CA THR A 129 -9.17 0.55 -12.54
C THR A 129 -8.01 0.18 -13.47
N ARG A 130 -7.18 -0.77 -13.04
CA ARG A 130 -6.17 -1.44 -13.87
C ARG A 130 -6.30 -2.94 -13.75
N ASP A 131 -6.23 -3.60 -14.90
CA ASP A 131 -6.15 -5.05 -15.01
C ASP A 131 -4.86 -5.42 -15.74
N CYS A 132 -3.98 -6.12 -15.02
CA CYS A 132 -2.73 -6.67 -15.53
C CYS A 132 -2.93 -8.15 -15.84
N PRO A 133 -3.01 -8.54 -17.13
CA PRO A 133 -3.15 -9.94 -17.52
C PRO A 133 -1.87 -10.75 -17.29
N VAL A 134 -2.03 -12.08 -17.24
CA VAL A 134 -0.90 -13.02 -17.12
C VAL A 134 -0.05 -13.04 -18.39
N GLY A 135 1.25 -13.20 -18.18
CA GLY A 135 2.21 -13.58 -19.22
C GLY A 135 2.63 -12.44 -20.14
N GLN A 136 2.36 -11.18 -19.77
CA GLN A 136 2.74 -9.99 -20.51
C GLN A 136 2.99 -8.80 -19.57
N PRO A 137 3.82 -7.80 -19.98
CA PRO A 137 4.01 -6.58 -19.19
C PRO A 137 2.69 -5.87 -18.92
N CYS A 138 2.50 -5.36 -17.71
CA CYS A 138 1.28 -4.62 -17.40
C CYS A 138 1.34 -3.20 -17.96
N THR A 139 0.73 -2.98 -19.13
CA THR A 139 0.66 -1.63 -19.76
C THR A 139 -0.11 -0.61 -18.94
N GLY A 140 -0.92 -1.07 -17.97
CA GLY A 140 -1.64 -0.24 -17.02
C GLY A 140 -0.79 0.27 -15.85
N PHE A 141 0.41 -0.26 -15.68
CA PHE A 141 1.39 0.13 -14.66
C PHE A 141 2.56 0.88 -15.30
N TYR A 142 3.28 1.64 -14.49
CA TYR A 142 4.55 2.24 -14.90
C TYR A 142 5.57 1.16 -15.23
N LEU A 143 6.08 1.14 -16.47
CA LEU A 143 7.10 0.18 -16.92
C LEU A 143 8.48 0.81 -16.99
N TYR A 144 8.55 2.13 -17.09
CA TYR A 144 9.80 2.88 -17.18
C TYR A 144 9.78 4.05 -16.21
N TYR A 145 10.95 4.54 -15.79
CA TYR A 145 10.99 5.67 -14.84
C TYR A 145 10.44 6.99 -15.39
N ASN A 146 10.18 7.04 -16.70
CA ASN A 146 9.79 8.23 -17.46
C ASN A 146 8.51 8.04 -18.27
N ASP A 147 7.77 6.94 -18.08
CA ASP A 147 6.38 6.92 -18.51
C ASP A 147 5.55 7.57 -17.40
N ASP A 148 4.90 8.70 -17.66
CA ASP A 148 4.18 9.49 -16.62
C ASP A 148 2.66 9.50 -16.86
N VAL A 149 2.11 8.38 -17.34
CA VAL A 149 0.75 8.32 -17.90
C VAL A 149 -0.20 7.37 -17.18
N ASN A 150 0.26 6.63 -16.17
CA ASN A 150 -0.50 5.52 -15.59
C ASN A 150 -1.17 5.80 -14.25
N SER A 151 -0.95 6.98 -13.67
CA SER A 151 -1.61 7.40 -12.43
C SER A 151 -3.11 7.59 -12.57
N LEU A 152 -3.81 7.17 -11.51
CA LEU A 152 -5.26 7.25 -11.36
C LEU A 152 -5.62 8.09 -10.14
N SER A 153 -6.84 8.64 -10.13
CA SER A 153 -7.35 9.37 -8.98
C SER A 153 -8.74 8.91 -8.56
N CYS A 154 -9.03 9.09 -7.27
CA CYS A 154 -10.32 8.84 -6.66
C CYS A 154 -10.52 9.77 -5.44
N ASP A 155 -11.73 9.80 -4.91
CA ASP A 155 -12.01 10.35 -3.58
C ASP A 155 -11.17 9.62 -2.52
N ASP A 156 -10.62 10.34 -1.54
CA ASP A 156 -9.71 9.78 -0.53
C ASP A 156 -10.41 8.97 0.56
N SER A 157 -11.74 8.94 0.60
CA SER A 157 -12.53 8.02 1.43
C SER A 157 -12.69 6.63 0.81
N ALA A 158 -12.38 6.46 -0.48
CA ALA A 158 -12.44 5.15 -1.14
C ALA A 158 -11.19 4.33 -0.84
N ASP A 159 -11.38 3.07 -0.46
CA ASP A 159 -10.26 2.13 -0.33
C ASP A 159 -9.74 1.77 -1.71
N THR A 160 -8.42 1.76 -1.88
CA THR A 160 -7.75 1.26 -3.09
C THR A 160 -7.23 -0.14 -2.79
N ILE A 161 -7.60 -1.09 -3.65
CA ILE A 161 -7.39 -2.52 -3.46
C ILE A 161 -6.57 -3.07 -4.61
N MET A 162 -5.35 -3.52 -4.32
CA MET A 162 -4.54 -4.33 -5.22
C MET A 162 -4.76 -5.81 -4.90
N THR A 163 -5.31 -6.56 -5.85
CA THR A 163 -5.48 -8.01 -5.77
C THR A 163 -4.41 -8.70 -6.59
N LEU A 164 -3.52 -9.41 -5.90
CA LEU A 164 -2.41 -10.17 -6.48
C LEU A 164 -2.90 -11.56 -6.87
N CYS A 165 -2.30 -12.12 -7.92
CA CYS A 165 -2.72 -13.40 -8.48
C CYS A 165 -4.22 -13.41 -8.83
N SER A 166 -4.67 -12.35 -9.52
CA SER A 166 -6.07 -12.10 -9.85
C SER A 166 -6.69 -13.15 -10.78
N VAL A 167 -5.85 -13.94 -11.45
CA VAL A 167 -6.23 -15.05 -12.31
C VAL A 167 -5.49 -16.33 -11.93
N ASN A 168 -5.58 -16.76 -10.68
CA ASN A 168 -5.08 -18.09 -10.33
C ASN A 168 -5.90 -19.17 -11.04
N THR A 169 -5.30 -19.73 -12.09
CA THR A 169 -5.66 -20.93 -12.86
C THR A 169 -5.51 -22.23 -12.04
N GLY A 170 -5.94 -22.19 -10.78
CA GLY A 170 -5.96 -23.33 -9.85
C GLY A 170 -7.28 -23.52 -9.11
N ALA A 171 -8.25 -22.60 -9.26
CA ALA A 171 -9.60 -22.76 -8.71
C ALA A 171 -10.64 -22.26 -9.72
N SER A 172 -11.24 -23.19 -10.42
CA SER A 172 -12.47 -23.01 -11.19
C SER A 172 -13.55 -22.35 -10.32
N ASN A 173 -14.15 -21.27 -10.83
CA ASN A 173 -15.49 -20.78 -10.50
C ASN A 173 -15.93 -20.89 -9.02
N ALA A 174 -15.61 -19.89 -8.20
CA ALA A 174 -16.40 -19.59 -7.01
C ALA A 174 -16.30 -18.11 -6.66
N ALA A 175 -17.17 -17.31 -7.27
CA ALA A 175 -17.61 -16.07 -6.66
C ALA A 175 -18.40 -16.40 -5.39
N SER A 176 -17.84 -16.14 -4.21
CA SER A 176 -18.61 -15.79 -3.01
C SER A 176 -17.70 -15.43 -1.84
N SER A 177 -17.74 -14.14 -1.48
CA SER A 177 -17.71 -13.55 -0.13
C SER A 177 -17.17 -14.39 1.05
N PRO A 178 -16.17 -13.92 1.82
CA PRO A 178 -15.86 -14.52 3.10
C PRO A 178 -16.78 -13.92 4.19
N GLN A 179 -17.78 -14.71 4.55
CA GLN A 179 -18.50 -14.57 5.81
C GLN A 179 -17.59 -15.00 6.97
N GLN A 180 -17.47 -14.14 7.98
CA GLN A 180 -16.68 -14.31 9.19
C GLN A 180 -16.98 -15.63 9.91
N LYS A 181 -15.94 -16.34 10.38
CA LYS A 181 -16.09 -17.35 11.44
C LYS A 181 -15.01 -17.19 12.49
N ALA A 182 -15.51 -17.03 13.72
CA ALA A 182 -14.80 -16.71 14.95
C ALA A 182 -13.72 -17.73 15.35
N ALA A 183 -12.76 -17.18 16.10
CA ALA A 183 -11.70 -17.89 16.79
C ALA A 183 -12.21 -18.94 17.78
N ALA A 184 -11.49 -20.06 17.88
CA ALA A 184 -11.53 -20.96 19.02
C ALA A 184 -10.11 -21.17 19.55
N ALA A 185 -9.95 -20.91 20.84
CA ALA A 185 -8.72 -21.02 21.60
C ALA A 185 -8.27 -22.48 21.76
N ALA A 186 -6.96 -22.71 21.80
CA ALA A 186 -6.37 -23.88 22.43
C ALA A 186 -5.05 -23.51 23.12
N THR A 187 -5.06 -23.62 24.44
CA THR A 187 -3.93 -23.60 25.38
C THR A 187 -3.24 -24.97 25.37
N THR A 188 -1.90 -25.02 25.33
CA THR A 188 -1.04 -25.76 26.30
C THR A 188 0.45 -25.71 25.93
N THR A 189 1.22 -25.10 26.84
CA THR A 189 2.49 -25.52 27.47
C THR A 189 3.31 -26.66 26.84
N SER A 190 4.59 -26.40 26.52
CA SER A 190 5.75 -27.07 27.18
C SER A 190 7.13 -26.59 26.69
N LYS A 191 7.89 -26.05 27.64
CA LYS A 191 9.31 -26.34 28.00
C LYS A 191 10.42 -26.29 26.92
N ALA A 192 11.36 -25.36 27.15
CA ALA A 192 12.67 -25.22 26.50
C ALA A 192 13.66 -26.38 26.80
N PRO A 193 14.79 -26.42 26.07
CA PRO A 193 16.06 -26.14 26.75
C PRO A 193 17.02 -25.19 26.00
N ILE A 194 17.98 -24.70 26.77
CA ILE A 194 19.00 -23.67 26.54
C ILE A 194 20.26 -24.29 25.91
N ILE A 195 20.90 -23.58 24.97
CA ILE A 195 22.38 -23.48 24.87
C ILE A 195 22.79 -22.06 24.45
N ASN A 196 23.80 -21.54 25.14
CA ASN A 196 24.44 -20.23 25.00
C ASN A 196 25.27 -20.13 23.71
N GLU A 197 25.41 -18.93 23.13
CA GLU A 197 26.59 -18.07 23.29
C GLU A 197 26.45 -16.75 22.52
N ALA A 198 26.90 -15.68 23.16
CA ALA A 198 26.83 -14.31 22.69
C ALA A 198 28.09 -13.96 21.87
N VAL A 199 27.89 -13.39 20.69
CA VAL A 199 28.88 -12.52 20.04
C VAL A 199 28.16 -11.24 19.64
N MET A 200 28.28 -10.22 20.49
CA MET A 200 27.95 -8.85 20.13
C MET A 200 29.09 -8.30 19.27
N THR A 201 28.79 -7.99 18.01
CA THR A 201 29.62 -7.09 17.20
C THR A 201 28.81 -5.85 16.90
N THR A 202 29.08 -4.79 17.67
CA THR A 202 28.56 -3.45 17.45
C THR A 202 29.19 -2.82 16.21
N PHE A 203 28.39 -2.50 15.20
CA PHE A 203 28.73 -1.51 14.19
C PHE A 203 27.78 -0.33 14.32
N THR A 204 28.27 0.75 14.91
CA THR A 204 27.64 2.06 14.88
C THR A 204 28.09 2.78 13.62
N THR A 205 27.21 2.91 12.64
CA THR A 205 27.39 3.86 11.54
C THR A 205 26.25 4.88 11.61
N ALA A 206 26.60 6.10 12.01
CA ALA A 206 25.70 7.22 12.06
C ALA A 206 25.23 7.58 10.64
N TYR A 207 23.93 7.55 10.41
CA TYR A 207 23.30 8.09 9.21
C TYR A 207 23.41 9.62 9.23
N VAL A 208 24.10 10.19 8.23
CA VAL A 208 24.17 11.63 7.99
C VAL A 208 23.12 11.98 6.93
N ALA A 209 22.07 12.71 7.33
CA ALA A 209 21.07 13.21 6.41
C ALA A 209 21.70 14.24 5.43
N PRO A 210 21.49 14.12 4.11
CA PRO A 210 22.01 15.09 3.16
C PRO A 210 21.25 16.43 3.25
N THR A 211 22.01 17.52 3.18
CA THR A 211 21.55 18.90 3.34
C THR A 211 20.62 19.36 2.23
N LYS A 212 19.56 20.09 2.61
CA LYS A 212 18.56 20.73 1.74
C LYS A 212 19.23 21.51 0.60
N ARG A 213 18.88 21.20 -0.66
CA ARG A 213 19.12 22.08 -1.81
C ARG A 213 17.81 22.76 -2.23
N ALA A 214 17.97 23.98 -2.70
CA ALA A 214 16.98 25.05 -2.78
C ALA A 214 15.66 24.72 -3.52
N VAL A 215 14.61 25.38 -3.04
CA VAL A 215 13.23 25.39 -3.55
C VAL A 215 13.16 26.24 -4.82
N GLU A 216 12.61 25.69 -5.90
CA GLU A 216 12.05 26.43 -7.05
C GLU A 216 10.68 25.83 -7.43
N PRO A 217 9.81 26.60 -8.12
CA PRO A 217 8.38 26.68 -7.79
C PRO A 217 7.50 25.64 -8.51
N VAL A 218 6.36 25.39 -7.86
CA VAL A 218 5.16 24.61 -8.25
C VAL A 218 5.06 24.28 -9.75
N HIS A 219 5.51 23.08 -10.10
CA HIS A 219 4.91 22.30 -11.18
C HIS A 219 3.97 21.28 -10.56
N HIS A 220 2.83 21.04 -11.18
CA HIS A 220 1.83 20.03 -10.77
C HIS A 220 2.40 18.63 -11.03
N GLY A 221 3.48 18.30 -10.32
CA GLY A 221 4.26 17.10 -10.47
C GLY A 221 3.55 15.97 -9.76
N HIS A 222 3.13 14.97 -10.54
CA HIS A 222 3.20 13.60 -10.07
C HIS A 222 4.57 13.42 -9.43
N MET A 223 4.60 13.13 -8.13
CA MET A 223 5.84 12.82 -7.44
C MET A 223 6.34 11.52 -8.07
N HIS A 224 7.44 11.58 -8.84
CA HIS A 224 8.11 10.39 -9.33
C HIS A 224 8.54 9.55 -8.11
N PHE A 225 7.78 8.51 -7.78
CA PHE A 225 8.06 7.59 -6.67
C PHE A 225 9.15 6.57 -6.97
N HIS A 226 9.80 6.69 -8.12
CA HIS A 226 10.93 5.85 -8.51
C HIS A 226 12.20 6.21 -7.74
N GLN A 227 12.13 6.17 -6.40
CA GLN A 227 13.31 6.15 -5.54
C GLN A 227 13.97 4.78 -5.69
N ARG A 228 15.12 4.83 -6.37
CA ARG A 228 16.29 3.94 -6.38
C ARG A 228 16.07 2.60 -5.68
N ALA A 229 16.19 1.53 -6.47
CA ALA A 229 16.47 0.19 -5.96
C ALA A 229 17.51 0.26 -4.82
N ALA A 230 17.27 -0.53 -3.77
CA ALA A 230 18.24 -0.77 -2.72
C ALA A 230 19.59 -1.13 -3.36
N GLN A 231 20.53 -0.20 -3.34
CA GLN A 231 21.92 -0.51 -3.59
C GLN A 231 22.44 -1.15 -2.30
N GLU A 232 22.54 -2.47 -2.31
CA GLU A 232 23.56 -3.18 -1.55
C GLU A 232 24.86 -3.25 -2.37
#